data_AF-A0A3B1DZA5-F1
#
_entry.id   AF-A0A3B1DZA5-F1
#
_cell.length_a   1.000
_cell.length_b   1.000
_cell.length_c   1.000
_cell.angle_alpha   90.00
_cell.angle_beta   90.00
_cell.angle_gamma   90.00
#
_symmetry.space_group_name_H-M   'P 1'
#
loop_
_entity.id
_entity.type
_entity.pdbx_description
1 polymer ?
#
loop_
_entity_poly.entity_id
_entity_poly.type
_entity_poly.pdbx_seq_one_letter_code
_entity_poly.pdbx_strand_id
1 'polypeptide(L)'
;MPRTLTLLLLALCCTGCVERRLEITSEPSGALVWVNDQQVGRTPAQASFLYHGVYDIRLELDGYEPLRAEAEAKPPIYEHAPLDLFAEALPMRLENTQRWHFILEPSLESTLAKEQLEADLLARAGAMREALDATAPVEENAPPSDE
;
A
#
# COMPACT_ATOMS: atom_id res chain seq x y z
N MET A 1 -28.80 47.96 2.37
CA MET A 1 -27.47 47.42 2.75
C MET A 1 -27.50 46.26 3.75
N PRO A 2 -28.37 46.17 4.79
CA PRO A 2 -28.31 45.02 5.72
C PRO A 2 -28.87 43.72 5.11
N ARG A 3 -29.92 43.80 4.27
CA ARG A 3 -30.57 42.61 3.66
C ARG A 3 -29.68 41.83 2.69
N THR A 4 -28.83 42.53 1.94
CA THR A 4 -27.84 41.91 1.04
C THR A 4 -26.72 41.23 1.81
N LEU A 5 -26.30 41.82 2.94
CA LEU A 5 -25.30 41.22 3.83
C LEU A 5 -25.84 39.96 4.52
N THR A 6 -27.10 39.96 4.96
CA THR A 6 -27.76 38.79 5.55
C THR A 6 -27.94 37.63 4.56
N LEU A 7 -28.31 37.92 3.30
CA LEU A 7 -28.40 36.91 2.24
C LEU A 7 -27.03 36.32 1.87
N LEU A 8 -25.98 37.15 1.83
CA LEU A 8 -24.61 36.69 1.57
C LEU A 8 -24.07 35.83 2.72
N LEU A 9 -24.37 36.18 3.97
CA LEU A 9 -24.00 35.39 5.16
C LEU A 9 -24.73 34.05 5.21
N LEU A 10 -26.02 34.02 4.84
CA LEU A 10 -26.82 32.80 4.83
C LEU A 10 -26.37 31.84 3.70
N ALA A 11 -25.95 32.38 2.56
CA ALA A 11 -25.37 31.60 1.46
C ALA A 11 -23.99 31.01 1.81
N LEU A 12 -23.21 31.67 2.67
CA LEU A 12 -21.91 31.18 3.13
C LEU A 12 -22.01 29.95 4.05
N CYS A 13 -23.17 29.68 4.66
CA CYS A 13 -23.40 28.49 5.48
C CYS A 13 -23.72 27.23 4.65
N CYS A 14 -23.77 27.35 3.32
CA CYS A 14 -24.08 26.27 2.40
C CYS A 14 -22.84 25.83 1.62
N THR A 15 -21.67 25.74 2.27
CA THR A 15 -20.45 25.21 1.64
C THR A 15 -20.66 23.74 1.25
N GLY A 16 -20.40 23.40 -0.01
CA GLY A 16 -20.37 22.01 -0.47
C GLY A 16 -19.32 21.22 0.33
N CYS A 17 -19.69 20.03 0.79
CA CYS A 17 -18.78 19.12 1.48
C CYS A 17 -18.44 17.99 0.52
N VAL A 18 -17.19 17.93 0.07
CA VAL A 18 -16.66 16.80 -0.70
C VAL A 18 -15.99 15.83 0.27
N GLU A 19 -16.58 14.65 0.44
CA GLU A 19 -16.01 13.59 1.28
C GLU A 19 -15.31 12.55 0.41
N ARG A 20 -14.08 12.21 0.78
CA ARG A 20 -13.23 11.28 0.05
C ARG A 20 -12.84 10.13 0.97
N ARG A 21 -13.12 8.89 0.53
CA ARG A 21 -12.92 7.67 1.32
C ARG A 21 -12.22 6.59 0.52
N LEU A 22 -11.27 5.90 1.15
CA LEU A 22 -10.66 4.67 0.71
C LEU A 22 -11.33 3.52 1.46
N GLU A 23 -11.75 2.50 0.73
CA GLU A 23 -12.23 1.23 1.26
C GLU A 23 -11.21 0.15 0.87
N ILE A 24 -10.50 -0.38 1.86
CA ILE A 24 -9.40 -1.33 1.66
C ILE A 24 -9.82 -2.68 2.21
N THR A 25 -9.80 -3.69 1.35
CA THR A 25 -10.20 -5.06 1.68
C THR A 25 -9.10 -6.03 1.29
N SER A 26 -9.04 -7.18 1.98
CA SER A 26 -8.10 -8.24 1.63
C SER A 26 -8.73 -9.63 1.73
N GLU A 27 -8.14 -10.58 1.00
CA GLU A 27 -8.39 -12.01 1.12
C GLU A 27 -7.09 -12.72 1.51
N PRO A 28 -6.99 -13.31 2.71
CA PRO A 28 -7.99 -13.30 3.81
C PRO A 28 -8.14 -11.93 4.49
N SER A 29 -9.21 -11.76 5.27
CA SER A 29 -9.47 -10.55 6.04
C SER A 29 -8.65 -10.48 7.34
N GLY A 30 -8.56 -9.29 7.93
CA GLY A 30 -7.84 -9.05 9.19
C GLY A 30 -6.38 -8.62 9.02
N ALA A 31 -5.92 -8.41 7.78
CA ALA A 31 -4.59 -7.92 7.47
C ALA A 31 -4.41 -6.48 7.99
N LEU A 32 -3.28 -6.20 8.63
CA LEU A 32 -2.94 -4.85 9.06
C LEU A 32 -2.53 -4.01 7.85
N VAL A 33 -3.06 -2.80 7.76
CA VAL A 33 -2.96 -1.92 6.58
C VAL A 33 -2.22 -0.65 6.93
N TRP A 34 -1.27 -0.29 6.08
CA TRP A 34 -0.64 1.02 6.05
C TRP A 34 -0.89 1.68 4.69
N VAL A 35 -1.13 2.98 4.72
CA VAL A 35 -1.29 3.84 3.55
C VAL A 35 -0.28 4.96 3.67
N ASN A 36 0.68 5.04 2.74
CA ASN A 36 1.82 5.98 2.79
C ASN A 36 2.52 5.96 4.16
N ASP A 37 2.91 4.76 4.61
CA ASP A 37 3.54 4.49 5.92
C ASP A 37 2.69 4.84 7.17
N GLN A 38 1.47 5.36 7.00
CA GLN A 38 0.55 5.59 8.10
C GLN A 38 -0.33 4.36 8.33
N GLN A 39 -0.29 3.81 9.55
CA GLN A 39 -1.17 2.71 9.94
C GLN A 39 -2.64 3.16 9.97
N VAL A 40 -3.50 2.47 9.22
CA VAL A 40 -4.94 2.78 9.13
C VAL A 40 -5.77 1.85 10.01
N GLY A 41 -5.39 0.58 10.11
CA GLY A 41 -6.16 -0.42 10.85
C GLY A 41 -6.04 -1.81 10.22
N ARG A 42 -7.03 -2.68 10.45
CA ARG A 42 -7.08 -4.02 9.84
C ARG A 42 -8.18 -4.13 8.80
N THR A 43 -7.98 -4.92 7.75
CA THR A 43 -8.98 -5.14 6.70
C THR A 43 -10.22 -5.87 7.25
N PRO A 44 -11.45 -5.49 6.83
CA PRO A 44 -11.77 -4.33 5.99
C PRO A 44 -11.54 -3.00 6.74
N ALA A 45 -10.79 -2.09 6.12
CA ALA A 45 -10.40 -0.80 6.69
C ALA A 45 -10.95 0.36 5.84
N GLN A 46 -11.27 1.48 6.49
CA GLN A 46 -11.68 2.71 5.84
C GLN A 46 -10.75 3.86 6.25
N ALA A 47 -10.29 4.65 5.27
CA ALA A 47 -9.49 5.84 5.50
C ALA A 47 -10.06 7.03 4.73
N SER A 48 -10.00 8.24 5.29
CA SER A 48 -10.20 9.45 4.50
C SER A 48 -8.92 9.83 3.78
N PHE A 49 -9.05 10.44 2.61
CA PHE A 49 -7.89 10.92 1.84
C PHE A 49 -8.13 12.33 1.30
N LEU A 50 -7.06 13.10 1.11
CA LEU A 50 -7.15 14.51 0.68
C LEU A 50 -6.83 14.70 -0.79
N TYR A 51 -5.87 13.96 -1.32
CA TYR A 51 -5.34 14.17 -2.67
C TYR A 51 -5.53 12.95 -3.56
N HIS A 52 -5.88 13.17 -4.82
CA HIS A 52 -5.82 12.11 -5.82
C HIS A 52 -4.37 11.81 -6.20
N GLY A 53 -4.11 10.59 -6.64
CA GLY A 53 -2.77 10.13 -7.01
C GLY A 53 -2.48 8.71 -6.57
N VAL A 54 -1.21 8.33 -6.64
CA VAL A 54 -0.72 7.00 -6.28
C VAL A 54 -0.41 6.96 -4.78
N TYR A 55 -0.88 5.90 -4.12
CA TYR A 55 -0.65 5.61 -2.72
C TYR A 55 0.16 4.32 -2.58
N ASP A 56 1.15 4.33 -1.67
CA ASP A 56 1.83 3.12 -1.23
C ASP A 56 0.93 2.40 -0.22
N ILE A 57 0.59 1.14 -0.53
CA ILE A 57 -0.22 0.29 0.33
C ILE A 57 0.62 -0.88 0.78
N ARG A 58 0.70 -1.04 2.10
CA ARG A 58 1.31 -2.22 2.73
C ARG A 58 0.24 -3.00 3.47
N LEU A 59 0.23 -4.31 3.27
CA LEU A 59 -0.59 -5.24 4.03
C LEU A 59 0.29 -6.29 4.70
N GLU A 60 0.05 -6.55 5.98
CA GLU A 60 0.75 -7.59 6.73
C GLU A 60 -0.27 -8.45 7.49
N LEU A 61 -0.12 -9.76 7.41
CA LEU A 61 -0.93 -10.72 8.13
C LEU A 61 -0.08 -11.92 8.52
N ASP A 62 -0.23 -12.39 9.75
CA ASP A 62 0.54 -13.52 10.27
C ASP A 62 0.30 -14.77 9.41
N GLY A 63 1.39 -15.42 9.00
CA GLY A 63 1.35 -16.59 8.11
C GLY A 63 1.21 -16.26 6.63
N TYR A 64 1.17 -14.99 6.23
CA TYR A 64 1.12 -14.56 4.84
C TYR A 64 2.35 -13.71 4.48
N GLU A 65 2.69 -13.70 3.20
CA GLU A 65 3.74 -12.83 2.67
C GLU A 65 3.30 -11.36 2.78
N PRO A 66 4.19 -10.45 3.22
CA PRO A 66 3.87 -9.03 3.29
C PRO A 66 3.70 -8.47 1.88
N LEU A 67 2.55 -7.85 1.63
CA LEU A 67 2.23 -7.27 0.33
C LEU A 67 2.56 -5.78 0.31
N ARG A 68 3.30 -5.34 -0.71
CA ARG A 68 3.48 -3.92 -1.07
C ARG A 68 2.91 -3.69 -2.46
N ALA A 69 1.99 -2.75 -2.57
CA ALA A 69 1.31 -2.45 -3.81
C ALA A 69 1.08 -0.93 -3.93
N GLU A 70 1.11 -0.45 -5.17
CA GLU A 70 0.70 0.92 -5.49
C GLU A 70 -0.77 0.91 -5.90
N ALA A 71 -1.56 1.81 -5.33
CA ALA A 71 -2.97 1.99 -5.69
C ALA A 71 -3.27 3.45 -6.04
N GLU A 72 -3.93 3.68 -7.17
CA GLU A 72 -4.24 5.03 -7.65
C GLU A 72 -5.66 5.43 -7.28
N ALA A 73 -5.79 6.52 -6.51
CA ALA A 73 -7.05 7.22 -6.28
C ALA A 73 -7.28 8.19 -7.45
N LYS A 74 -8.29 7.91 -8.28
CA LYS A 74 -8.58 8.73 -9.46
C LYS A 74 -9.60 9.82 -9.17
N PRO A 75 -9.35 11.06 -9.64
CA PRO A 75 -10.34 12.11 -9.54
C PRO A 75 -11.55 11.78 -10.41
N PRO A 76 -12.77 12.01 -9.91
CA PRO A 76 -13.97 11.98 -10.71
C PRO A 76 -14.03 13.23 -11.59
N ILE A 77 -14.85 13.19 -12.65
CA ILE A 77 -14.85 14.24 -13.67
C ILE A 77 -15.17 15.65 -13.13
N TYR A 78 -15.97 15.72 -12.05
CA TYR A 78 -16.38 16.96 -11.41
C TYR A 78 -15.29 17.60 -10.54
N GLU A 79 -14.17 16.92 -10.28
CA GLU A 79 -13.01 17.46 -9.56
C GLU A 79 -11.91 17.97 -10.52
N HIS A 80 -12.14 17.92 -11.84
CA HIS A 80 -11.23 18.52 -12.81
C HIS A 80 -11.58 19.99 -13.09
N ALA A 81 -10.56 20.85 -13.15
CA ALA A 81 -10.74 22.25 -13.51
C ALA A 81 -11.35 22.40 -14.91
N PRO A 82 -12.30 23.34 -15.13
CA PRO A 82 -12.88 24.30 -14.18
C PRO A 82 -14.16 23.82 -13.47
N LEU A 83 -14.52 22.53 -13.61
CA LEU A 83 -15.76 21.97 -13.06
C LEU A 83 -15.70 21.85 -11.53
N ASP A 84 -14.49 21.71 -10.98
CA ASP A 84 -14.18 21.69 -9.55
C ASP A 84 -14.80 22.89 -8.80
N LEU A 85 -14.70 24.09 -9.37
CA LEU A 85 -15.26 25.31 -8.80
C LEU A 85 -16.78 25.21 -8.59
N PHE A 86 -17.48 24.56 -9.52
CA PHE A 86 -18.93 24.38 -9.41
C PHE A 86 -19.29 23.24 -8.46
N ALA A 87 -18.51 22.16 -8.46
CA ALA A 87 -18.71 21.02 -7.57
C ALA A 87 -18.56 21.42 -6.09
N GLU A 88 -17.62 22.32 -5.78
CA GLU A 88 -17.40 22.83 -4.42
C GLU A 88 -18.34 23.98 -4.03
N ALA A 89 -18.74 24.83 -4.99
CA ALA A 89 -19.65 25.95 -4.73
C ALA A 89 -21.11 25.54 -4.59
N LEU A 90 -21.49 24.36 -5.09
CA LEU A 90 -22.85 23.86 -4.95
C LEU A 90 -23.07 23.24 -3.56
N PRO A 91 -24.21 23.51 -2.91
CA PRO A 91 -24.54 23.00 -1.59
C PRO A 91 -25.01 21.53 -1.63
N MET A 92 -24.20 20.67 -2.25
CA MET A 92 -24.43 19.24 -2.39
C MET A 92 -23.33 18.45 -1.69
N ARG A 93 -23.68 17.27 -1.14
CA ARG A 93 -22.69 16.31 -0.64
C ARG A 93 -22.21 15.47 -1.81
N LEU A 94 -20.92 15.57 -2.11
CA LEU A 94 -20.26 14.74 -3.10
C LEU A 94 -19.40 13.73 -2.36
N GLU A 95 -19.74 12.46 -2.51
CA GLU A 95 -18.97 11.36 -1.92
C GLU A 95 -18.16 10.67 -3.01
N ASN A 96 -16.86 10.55 -2.78
CA ASN A 96 -15.95 9.81 -3.64
C ASN A 96 -15.34 8.66 -2.84
N THR A 97 -15.76 7.43 -3.17
CA THR A 97 -15.23 6.22 -2.54
C THR A 97 -14.39 5.43 -3.53
N GLN A 98 -13.10 5.27 -3.21
CA GLN A 98 -12.18 4.40 -3.94
C GLN A 98 -12.13 3.04 -3.24
N ARG A 99 -12.32 1.95 -3.97
CA ARG A 99 -12.30 0.59 -3.41
C ARG A 99 -11.11 -0.17 -3.93
N TRP A 100 -10.28 -0.67 -3.03
CA TRP A 100 -9.11 -1.47 -3.34
C TRP A 100 -9.21 -2.83 -2.65
N HIS A 101 -8.93 -3.87 -3.42
CA HIS A 101 -8.98 -5.25 -2.97
C HIS A 101 -7.66 -5.94 -3.26
N PHE A 102 -7.14 -6.65 -2.26
CA PHE A 102 -5.84 -7.29 -2.30
C PHE A 102 -5.95 -8.77 -1.93
N ILE A 103 -5.17 -9.62 -2.60
CA ILE A 103 -5.09 -11.05 -2.30
C ILE A 103 -3.70 -11.31 -1.73
N LEU A 104 -3.64 -11.91 -0.54
CA LEU A 104 -2.38 -12.24 0.13
C LEU A 104 -1.96 -13.66 -0.19
N GLU A 105 -0.67 -13.84 -0.44
CA GLU A 105 -0.07 -15.15 -0.66
C GLU A 105 0.34 -15.78 0.68
N PRO A 106 0.05 -17.06 0.92
CA PRO A 106 0.46 -17.72 2.15
C PRO A 106 1.98 -17.90 2.19
N SER A 107 2.58 -17.68 3.35
CA SER A 107 4.03 -17.86 3.53
C SER A 107 4.44 -19.33 3.45
N LEU A 108 5.68 -19.61 3.05
CA LEU A 108 6.23 -20.97 3.05
C LEU A 108 6.20 -21.61 4.44
N GLU A 109 6.42 -20.81 5.48
CA GLU A 109 6.35 -21.24 6.88
C GLU A 109 4.93 -21.68 7.29
N SER A 110 3.90 -21.07 6.71
CA SER A 110 2.51 -21.44 7.01
C SER A 110 2.06 -22.71 6.28
N THR A 111 2.68 -23.03 5.15
CA THR A 111 2.24 -24.13 4.25
C THR A 111 3.02 -25.42 4.46
N LEU A 112 4.28 -25.35 4.91
CA LEU A 112 5.15 -26.50 5.11
C LEU A 112 5.26 -26.90 6.58
N ALA A 113 5.47 -28.20 6.85
CA ALA A 113 5.89 -28.62 8.19
C ALA A 113 7.29 -28.08 8.48
N LYS A 114 7.56 -27.73 9.74
CA LYS A 114 8.84 -27.15 10.16
C LYS A 114 10.04 -27.99 9.72
N GLU A 115 9.95 -29.31 9.86
CA GLU A 115 11.02 -30.24 9.47
C GLU A 115 11.30 -30.20 7.96
N GLN A 116 10.25 -30.04 7.14
CA GLN A 116 10.37 -29.96 5.68
C GLN A 116 11.00 -28.64 5.24
N LEU A 117 10.59 -27.54 5.88
CA LEU A 117 11.17 -26.22 5.64
C LEU A 117 12.67 -26.19 5.99
N GLU A 118 13.05 -26.71 7.16
CA GLU A 118 14.45 -26.78 7.60
C GLU A 118 15.30 -27.61 6.64
N ALA A 119 14.80 -28.77 6.20
CA ALA A 119 15.49 -29.62 5.24
C ALA A 119 15.71 -28.90 3.89
N ASP A 120 14.70 -28.19 3.37
CA ASP A 120 14.80 -27.44 2.11
C ASP A 120 15.78 -26.27 2.22
N LEU A 121 15.75 -25.52 3.33
CA LEU A 121 16.70 -24.43 3.58
C LEU A 121 18.15 -24.93 3.66
N LEU A 122 18.39 -26.05 4.36
CA LEU A 122 19.72 -26.67 4.45
C LEU A 122 20.23 -27.14 3.09
N ALA A 123 19.36 -27.74 2.27
CA ALA A 123 19.74 -28.18 0.92
C ALA A 123 20.13 -27.00 0.02
N ARG A 124 19.34 -25.91 0.05
CA ARG A 124 19.66 -24.68 -0.70
C ARG A 124 20.97 -24.03 -0.25
N ALA A 125 21.23 -23.98 1.06
CA ALA A 125 22.47 -23.43 1.60
C ALA A 125 23.70 -24.27 1.19
N GLY A 126 23.57 -25.60 1.18
CA GLY A 126 24.61 -26.51 0.69
C GLY A 126 24.93 -26.27 -0.79
N ALA A 127 23.91 -26.21 -1.65
CA ALA A 127 24.08 -25.95 -3.07
C ALA A 127 24.73 -24.57 -3.35
N MET A 128 24.37 -23.54 -2.58
CA MET A 128 24.97 -22.22 -2.69
C MET A 128 26.47 -22.25 -2.31
N ARG A 129 26.84 -23.01 -1.28
CA ARG A 129 28.24 -23.16 -0.86
C ARG A 129 29.07 -23.86 -1.94
N GLU A 130 28.57 -24.95 -2.51
CA GLU A 130 29.26 -25.67 -3.60
C GLU A 130 29.45 -24.76 -4.83
N ALA A 131 28.46 -23.94 -5.17
CA ALA A 131 28.56 -22.99 -6.27
C ALA A 131 29.63 -21.91 -6.02
N LEU A 132 29.76 -21.43 -4.77
CA LEU A 132 30.80 -20.47 -4.39
C LEU A 132 32.21 -21.09 -4.45
N ASP A 133 32.36 -22.31 -3.93
CA ASP A 133 33.64 -23.05 -3.97
C ASP A 133 34.08 -23.34 -5.42
N ALA A 134 33.13 -23.56 -6.34
CA ALA A 134 33.40 -23.76 -7.76
C ALA A 134 33.79 -22.47 -8.52
N THR A 135 33.49 -21.29 -7.97
CA THR A 135 33.70 -19.99 -8.62
C THR A 135 34.94 -19.23 -8.08
N ALA A 136 35.55 -19.70 -6.98
CA ALA A 136 36.76 -19.09 -6.42
C ALA A 136 37.97 -19.24 -7.37
N PRO A 137 38.66 -18.15 -7.76
CA PRO A 137 39.88 -18.27 -8.54
C PRO A 137 41.00 -18.85 -7.67
N VAL A 138 41.67 -19.88 -8.19
CA VAL A 138 42.86 -20.49 -7.60
C VAL A 138 44.00 -19.48 -7.63
N GLU A 139 44.15 -18.66 -6.58
CA GLU A 139 45.30 -17.77 -6.39
C GLU A 139 45.93 -18.00 -5.02
N GLU A 140 46.50 -19.19 -4.81
CA GLU A 140 47.48 -19.41 -3.73
C GLU A 140 48.37 -20.61 -4.04
N ASN A 141 49.33 -20.44 -4.94
CA ASN A 141 50.55 -21.25 -5.02
C ASN A 141 51.63 -20.44 -5.76
N ALA A 142 52.14 -19.39 -5.12
CA ALA A 142 53.45 -18.86 -5.47
C ALA A 142 54.51 -19.73 -4.77
N PRO A 143 55.46 -20.34 -5.51
CA PRO A 143 56.50 -21.16 -4.88
C PRO A 143 57.40 -20.30 -3.99
N PRO A 144 58.00 -20.86 -2.93
CA PRO A 144 58.90 -20.11 -2.07
C PRO A 144 60.08 -19.58 -2.90
N SER A 145 60.35 -18.29 -2.76
CA SER A 145 61.58 -17.68 -3.25
C SER A 145 62.71 -18.19 -2.38
N ASP A 146 63.54 -19.07 -2.94
CA ASP A 146 64.83 -19.43 -2.35
C ASP A 146 65.75 -18.19 -2.41
N GLU A 147 66.00 -17.58 -1.25
CA GLU A 147 67.17 -16.72 -0.97
C GLU A 147 67.81 -17.11 0.37
#